data_AF-A0A2V8JDE1-F1
#
_entry.id   AF-A0A2V8JDE1-F1
#
_cell.length_a   1.000
_cell.length_b   1.000
_cell.length_c   1.000
_cell.angle_alpha   90.00
_cell.angle_beta   90.00
_cell.angle_gamma   90.00
#
_symmetry.space_group_name_H-M   'P 1'
#
loop_
_entity.id
_entity.type
_entity.pdbx_description
1 polymer ?
#
loop_
_entity_poly.entity_id
_entity_poly.type
_entity_poly.pdbx_seq_one_letter_code
_entity_poly.pdbx_strand_id
1 'polypeptide(L)'
;MLTAPRGDFGTGANGAVRDPGGAPVGVGPNPSDQGNIPYKVEGAQAAMKWDPAKDEAEGNVCKAYGAIGIMRQPTHLHITWQADNTLKVEADSGTQTRLFHFGPPPRPGQMNYVAGRYVPAEDLKIDVPAGTPSSLQGYSVAAWTAMGGRGNFERSGYLKVVTTQLTPGYYWKNGVPYTGNAVLTEHFRLMQLPDGSEWLLLSQLVEDPEYLNQSYLVNYQFKKLPDGSKWNPTPCSAR
;
A
#
# COMPACT_ATOMS: atom_id res chain seq x y z
N MET A 1 -14.27 12.04 6.27
CA MET A 1 -13.11 11.77 7.14
C MET A 1 -12.46 13.10 7.45
N LEU A 2 -12.15 13.37 8.70
CA LEU A 2 -11.34 14.55 9.07
C LEU A 2 -9.94 14.34 8.48
N THR A 3 -9.38 15.36 7.82
CA THR A 3 -7.98 15.34 7.38
C THR A 3 -7.11 15.21 8.62
N ALA A 4 -6.24 14.19 8.66
CA ALA A 4 -5.34 13.99 9.79
C ALA A 4 -4.41 15.21 9.94
N PRO A 5 -4.11 15.67 11.16
CA PRO A 5 -3.17 16.77 11.39
C PRO A 5 -1.81 16.49 10.75
N ARG A 6 -1.08 17.56 10.37
CA ARG A 6 0.28 17.47 9.85
C ARG A 6 1.17 16.64 10.79
N GLY A 7 1.83 15.64 10.22
CA GLY A 7 2.73 14.76 10.97
C GLY A 7 2.03 13.85 11.98
N ASP A 8 0.72 13.62 11.86
CA ASP A 8 0.02 12.65 12.71
C ASP A 8 0.45 11.21 12.35
N PHE A 9 1.06 10.53 13.31
CA PHE A 9 1.52 9.15 13.20
C PHE A 9 0.45 8.12 13.62
N GLY A 10 -0.83 8.47 13.50
CA GLY A 10 -1.97 7.60 13.79
C GLY A 10 -2.50 7.71 15.23
N THR A 11 -2.25 8.84 15.88
CA THR A 11 -2.60 9.14 17.29
C THR A 11 -3.41 10.43 17.44
N GLY A 12 -3.63 11.17 16.36
CA GLY A 12 -4.30 12.46 16.37
C GLY A 12 -3.32 13.63 16.46
N ALA A 13 -3.81 14.80 16.85
CA ALA A 13 -3.01 16.02 16.89
C ALA A 13 -1.82 15.88 17.86
N ASN A 14 -0.63 16.31 17.41
CA ASN A 14 0.57 16.30 18.23
C ASN A 14 0.33 17.05 19.55
N GLY A 15 0.66 16.40 20.66
CA GLY A 15 0.48 16.89 22.02
C GLY A 15 -0.95 16.76 22.57
N ALA A 16 -1.93 16.30 21.79
CA ALA A 16 -3.32 16.17 22.22
C ALA A 16 -3.59 14.93 23.08
N VAL A 17 -2.82 13.86 22.87
CA VAL A 17 -2.88 12.63 23.68
C VAL A 17 -1.69 12.62 24.64
N ARG A 18 -1.97 12.35 25.91
CA ARG A 18 -0.96 12.15 26.97
C ARG A 18 -1.15 10.77 27.55
N ASP A 19 -0.09 9.97 27.55
CA ASP A 19 -0.04 8.80 28.41
C ASP A 19 -0.04 9.24 29.88
N PRO A 20 -0.76 8.55 30.78
CA PRO A 20 -0.69 8.85 32.22
C PRO A 20 0.76 8.74 32.73
N GLY A 21 1.39 9.88 33.02
CA GLY A 21 2.80 9.97 33.44
C GLY A 21 3.83 10.02 32.30
N GLY A 22 3.41 10.02 31.04
CA GLY A 22 4.27 10.07 29.85
C GLY A 22 4.42 11.46 29.24
N ALA A 23 5.32 11.58 28.25
CA ALA A 23 5.47 12.78 27.42
C ALA A 23 4.28 12.94 26.45
N PRO A 24 4.02 14.15 25.92
CA PRO A 24 2.99 14.35 24.90
C PRO A 24 3.35 13.61 23.59
N VAL A 25 2.40 12.88 23.01
CA VAL A 25 2.57 12.17 21.72
C VAL A 25 2.91 13.17 20.60
N GLY A 26 3.83 12.87 19.69
CA GLY A 26 4.16 13.79 18.58
C GLY A 26 5.17 14.88 18.93
N VAL A 27 5.79 14.83 20.11
CA VAL A 27 6.75 15.82 20.61
C VAL A 27 8.06 15.14 21.04
N GLY A 28 9.20 15.78 20.76
CA GLY A 28 10.53 15.30 21.15
C GLY A 28 11.42 14.93 19.97
N PRO A 29 12.59 14.30 20.23
CA PRO A 29 13.57 13.96 19.20
C PRO A 29 13.02 13.03 18.11
N ASN A 30 12.16 12.08 18.51
CA ASN A 30 11.39 11.25 17.61
C ASN A 30 9.87 11.47 17.81
N PRO A 31 9.24 12.32 16.98
CA PRO A 31 7.80 12.57 17.03
C PRO A 31 6.92 11.31 16.90
N SER A 32 7.46 10.18 16.42
CA SER A 32 6.68 8.94 16.24
C SER A 32 6.79 7.93 17.40
N ASP A 33 7.52 8.21 18.48
CA ASP A 33 7.81 7.22 19.56
C ASP A 33 6.56 6.62 20.22
N GLN A 34 5.41 7.28 20.09
CA GLN A 34 4.10 6.81 20.58
C GLN A 34 3.07 6.66 19.45
N GLY A 35 3.51 6.75 18.20
CA GLY A 35 2.67 6.59 17.01
C GLY A 35 2.42 5.13 16.64
N ASN A 36 1.41 4.90 15.81
CA ASN A 36 1.09 3.58 15.26
C ASN A 36 1.87 3.26 13.97
N ILE A 37 2.76 4.16 13.53
CA ILE A 37 3.62 3.97 12.37
C ILE A 37 5.07 3.89 12.86
N PRO A 38 5.79 2.79 12.58
CA PRO A 38 7.09 2.52 13.20
C PRO A 38 8.23 3.30 12.54
N TYR A 39 8.16 4.63 12.56
CA TYR A 39 9.20 5.48 11.99
C TYR A 39 10.50 5.46 12.80
N LYS A 40 11.60 5.56 12.05
CA LYS A 40 12.88 6.07 12.53
C LYS A 40 12.79 7.58 12.73
N VAL A 41 13.73 8.11 13.53
CA VAL A 41 13.85 9.55 13.80
C VAL A 41 13.85 10.37 12.50
N GLU A 42 14.59 9.91 11.49
CA GLU A 42 14.75 10.59 10.21
C GLU A 42 13.41 10.77 9.48
N GLY A 43 12.63 9.69 9.35
CA GLY A 43 11.32 9.73 8.69
C GLY A 43 10.28 10.51 9.50
N ALA A 44 10.30 10.41 10.83
CA ALA A 44 9.43 11.20 11.69
C ALA A 44 9.72 12.70 11.58
N GLN A 45 11.00 13.09 11.57
CA GLN A 45 11.40 14.49 11.37
C GLN A 45 11.07 14.98 9.95
N ALA A 46 11.17 14.12 8.93
CA ALA A 46 10.76 14.44 7.57
C ALA A 46 9.24 14.74 7.50
N ALA A 47 8.40 13.94 8.15
CA ALA A 47 6.96 14.18 8.23
C ALA A 47 6.63 15.55 8.84
N MET A 48 7.34 15.92 9.91
CA MET A 48 7.16 17.22 10.58
C MET A 48 7.54 18.40 9.69
N LYS A 49 8.40 18.22 8.68
CA LYS A 49 8.81 19.26 7.72
C LYS A 49 7.84 19.43 6.56
N TRP A 50 6.85 18.55 6.42
CA TRP A 50 5.91 18.59 5.30
C TRP A 50 5.16 19.92 5.20
N ASP A 51 5.22 20.55 4.02
CA ASP A 51 4.50 21.78 3.72
C ASP A 51 3.61 21.57 2.48
N PRO A 52 2.27 21.48 2.64
CA PRO A 52 1.39 21.29 1.50
C PRO A 52 1.41 22.46 0.52
N ALA A 53 1.68 23.69 0.96
CA ALA A 53 1.76 24.85 0.06
C ALA A 53 3.01 24.78 -0.82
N LYS A 54 4.12 24.27 -0.27
CA LYS A 54 5.33 23.98 -1.06
C LYS A 54 5.07 22.88 -2.08
N ASP A 55 4.42 21.79 -1.69
CA ASP A 55 4.07 20.73 -2.63
C ASP A 55 3.13 21.24 -3.74
N GLU A 56 2.17 22.10 -3.42
CA GLU A 56 1.30 22.77 -4.40
C GLU A 56 2.13 23.62 -5.39
N ALA A 57 3.04 24.46 -4.87
CA ALA A 57 3.89 25.32 -5.69
C ALA A 57 4.86 24.55 -6.61
N GLU A 58 5.30 23.37 -6.17
CA GLU A 58 6.22 22.50 -6.93
C GLU A 58 5.48 21.47 -7.81
N GLY A 59 4.15 21.49 -7.87
CA GLY A 59 3.36 20.53 -8.66
C GLY A 59 3.31 19.12 -8.07
N ASN A 60 3.66 18.95 -6.80
CA ASN A 60 3.76 17.69 -6.07
C ASN A 60 2.44 17.23 -5.41
N VAL A 61 1.29 17.74 -5.88
CA VAL A 61 -0.03 17.50 -5.28
C VAL A 61 -0.48 16.03 -5.26
N CYS A 62 0.13 15.18 -6.09
CA CYS A 62 -0.19 13.75 -6.17
C CYS A 62 0.64 12.85 -5.22
N LYS A 63 1.57 13.38 -4.41
CA LYS A 63 2.47 12.54 -3.59
C LYS A 63 1.74 11.59 -2.64
N ALA A 64 0.55 11.95 -2.15
CA ALA A 64 -0.30 11.09 -1.31
C ALA A 64 -1.17 10.08 -2.10
N TYR A 65 -1.11 10.11 -3.42
CA TYR A 65 -1.91 9.29 -4.34
C TYR A 65 -1.05 8.21 -5.04
N GLY A 66 0.22 8.04 -4.64
CA GLY A 66 1.05 6.93 -5.09
C GLY A 66 0.54 5.57 -4.63
N ALA A 67 1.16 4.48 -5.08
CA ALA A 67 0.71 3.11 -4.83
C ALA A 67 0.48 2.81 -3.33
N ILE A 68 1.34 3.34 -2.46
CA ILE A 68 1.22 3.19 -1.00
C ILE A 68 0.04 4.01 -0.45
N GLY A 69 -0.14 5.25 -0.90
CA GLY A 69 -1.11 6.19 -0.32
C GLY A 69 -2.53 6.08 -0.89
N ILE A 70 -2.69 5.64 -2.15
CA ILE A 70 -3.98 5.70 -2.85
C ILE A 70 -5.04 4.80 -2.22
N MET A 71 -4.64 3.62 -1.75
CA MET A 71 -5.56 2.66 -1.13
C MET A 71 -6.07 3.12 0.24
N ARG A 72 -5.45 4.15 0.82
CA ARG A 72 -5.89 4.80 2.06
C ARG A 72 -6.85 5.96 1.79
N GLN A 73 -6.89 6.50 0.57
CA GLN A 73 -7.79 7.59 0.25
C GLN A 73 -9.23 7.09 0.15
N PRO A 74 -10.23 7.91 0.53
CA PRO A 74 -11.60 7.66 0.13
C PRO A 74 -11.68 7.61 -1.40
N THR A 75 -11.94 6.43 -1.96
CA THR A 75 -11.97 6.22 -3.41
C THR A 75 -12.87 5.05 -3.77
N HIS A 76 -13.43 5.10 -4.97
CA HIS A 76 -13.95 3.94 -5.67
C HIS A 76 -12.87 3.33 -6.55
N LEU A 77 -12.91 2.01 -6.69
CA LEU A 77 -11.98 1.26 -7.53
C LEU A 77 -12.70 0.62 -8.71
N HIS A 78 -12.16 0.78 -9.90
CA HIS A 78 -12.48 -0.07 -11.04
C HIS A 78 -11.31 -1.02 -11.28
N ILE A 79 -11.59 -2.33 -11.27
CA ILE A 79 -10.59 -3.37 -11.45
C ILE A 79 -10.96 -4.15 -12.71
N THR A 80 -10.12 -4.07 -13.73
CA THR A 80 -10.38 -4.65 -15.05
C THR A 80 -9.14 -5.33 -15.60
N TRP A 81 -9.31 -6.32 -16.47
CA TRP A 81 -8.19 -6.86 -17.25
C TRP A 81 -7.90 -5.91 -18.41
N GLN A 82 -6.67 -5.41 -18.51
CA GLN A 82 -6.20 -4.63 -19.66
C GLN A 82 -5.60 -5.54 -20.74
N ALA A 83 -5.00 -6.65 -20.32
CA ALA A 83 -4.45 -7.71 -21.16
C ALA A 83 -4.47 -9.03 -20.39
N ASP A 84 -4.13 -10.15 -21.05
CA ASP A 84 -4.19 -11.50 -20.45
C ASP A 84 -3.45 -11.62 -19.11
N ASN A 85 -2.30 -10.94 -19.00
CA ASN A 85 -1.41 -10.94 -17.83
C ASN A 85 -1.26 -9.54 -17.21
N THR A 86 -2.20 -8.62 -17.45
CA THR A 86 -2.14 -7.27 -16.85
C THR A 86 -3.51 -6.89 -16.29
N LEU A 87 -3.59 -6.78 -14.97
CA LEU A 87 -4.76 -6.24 -14.28
C LEU A 87 -4.57 -4.73 -14.07
N LYS A 88 -5.58 -3.96 -14.44
CA LYS A 88 -5.62 -2.51 -14.25
C LYS A 88 -6.53 -2.19 -13.05
N VAL A 89 -6.01 -1.39 -12.13
CA VAL A 89 -6.74 -0.86 -10.97
C VAL A 89 -6.78 0.66 -11.10
N GLU A 90 -7.97 1.20 -11.30
CA GLU A 90 -8.23 2.63 -11.41
C GLU A 90 -8.88 3.12 -10.12
N ALA A 91 -8.38 4.22 -9.59
CA ALA A 91 -8.94 4.93 -8.45
C ALA A 91 -9.49 6.28 -8.92
N ASP A 92 -10.74 6.59 -8.58
CA ASP A 92 -11.35 7.87 -8.95
C ASP A 92 -10.68 9.06 -8.22
N SER A 93 -10.16 8.82 -7.02
CA SER A 93 -9.41 9.78 -6.22
C SER A 93 -8.06 10.04 -6.86
N GLY A 94 -7.80 11.27 -7.28
CA GLY A 94 -6.59 11.64 -8.00
C GLY A 94 -6.46 11.01 -9.39
N THR A 95 -7.51 10.34 -9.92
CA THR A 95 -7.51 9.68 -11.24
C THR A 95 -6.30 8.76 -11.46
N GLN A 96 -5.92 8.00 -10.44
CA GLN A 96 -4.71 7.17 -10.48
C GLN A 96 -4.99 5.82 -11.13
N THR A 97 -3.99 5.32 -11.85
CA THR A 97 -4.04 3.99 -12.48
C THR A 97 -2.83 3.19 -12.05
N ARG A 98 -3.07 1.95 -11.60
CA ARG A 98 -2.05 0.96 -11.28
C ARG A 98 -2.16 -0.23 -12.22
N LEU A 99 -1.02 -0.72 -12.70
CA LEU A 99 -0.94 -1.90 -13.56
C LEU A 99 -0.22 -3.01 -12.80
N PHE A 100 -0.90 -4.15 -12.65
CA PHE A 100 -0.35 -5.34 -12.02
C PHE A 100 0.03 -6.34 -13.10
N HIS A 101 1.33 -6.55 -13.27
CA HIS A 101 1.88 -7.43 -14.29
C HIS A 101 2.08 -8.83 -13.71
N PHE A 102 1.43 -9.82 -14.32
CA PHE A 102 1.54 -11.21 -13.89
C PHE A 102 2.78 -11.86 -14.48
N GLY A 103 3.64 -12.34 -13.59
CA GLY A 103 4.74 -13.23 -13.92
C GLY A 103 4.33 -14.71 -13.81
N PRO A 104 5.24 -15.65 -14.13
CA PRO A 104 5.03 -17.04 -13.79
C PRO A 104 4.78 -17.18 -12.28
N PRO A 105 3.77 -17.96 -11.85
CA PRO A 105 3.46 -18.09 -10.43
C PRO A 105 4.65 -18.73 -9.69
N PRO A 106 4.94 -18.29 -8.45
CA PRO A 106 5.97 -18.92 -7.63
C PRO A 106 5.62 -20.39 -7.38
N ARG A 107 6.65 -21.25 -7.37
CA ARG A 107 6.44 -22.67 -7.08
C ARG A 107 6.02 -22.84 -5.61
N PRO A 108 4.91 -23.54 -5.33
CA PRO A 108 4.52 -23.81 -3.95
C PRO A 108 5.55 -24.72 -3.28
N GLY A 109 5.67 -24.59 -1.96
CA GLY A 109 6.53 -25.46 -1.17
C GLY A 109 6.02 -26.90 -1.20
N GLN A 110 6.91 -27.86 -1.33
CA GLN A 110 6.58 -29.28 -1.50
C GLN A 110 7.59 -30.18 -0.80
N MET A 111 7.11 -31.33 -0.30
CA MET A 111 8.00 -32.38 0.18
C MET A 111 8.64 -33.12 -0.99
N ASN A 112 9.97 -33.21 -0.99
CA ASN A 112 10.71 -34.09 -1.87
C ASN A 112 10.93 -35.43 -1.15
N TYR A 113 10.11 -36.43 -1.49
CA TYR A 113 10.16 -37.77 -0.87
C TYR A 113 11.42 -38.57 -1.25
N VAL A 114 12.02 -38.31 -2.41
CA VAL A 114 13.27 -38.98 -2.84
C VAL A 114 14.46 -38.47 -2.02
N ALA A 115 14.50 -37.17 -1.75
CA ALA A 115 15.56 -36.54 -0.96
C ALA A 115 15.23 -36.43 0.55
N GLY A 116 14.06 -36.89 0.98
CA GLY A 116 13.60 -36.84 2.38
C GLY A 116 13.56 -35.43 2.98
N ARG A 117 13.34 -34.37 2.17
CA ARG A 117 13.43 -32.97 2.63
C ARG A 117 12.31 -32.08 2.09
N TYR A 118 11.93 -31.08 2.87
CA TYR A 118 11.00 -30.04 2.44
C TYR A 118 11.71 -29.04 1.53
N VAL A 119 11.13 -28.77 0.37
CA VAL A 119 11.52 -27.67 -0.51
C VAL A 119 10.59 -26.51 -0.21
N PRO A 120 11.08 -25.37 0.33
CA PRO A 120 10.24 -24.22 0.63
C PRO A 120 9.64 -23.62 -0.65
N ALA A 121 8.55 -22.88 -0.48
CA ALA A 121 7.95 -22.13 -1.58
C ALA A 121 8.95 -21.11 -2.14
N GLU A 122 8.91 -20.90 -3.44
CA GLU A 122 9.69 -19.85 -4.10
C GLU A 122 9.06 -18.48 -3.80
N ASP A 123 9.91 -17.47 -3.63
CA ASP A 123 9.42 -16.09 -3.55
C ASP A 123 8.92 -15.61 -4.92
N LEU A 124 8.01 -14.64 -4.93
CA LEU A 124 7.60 -13.98 -6.15
C LEU A 124 8.81 -13.26 -6.76
N LYS A 125 9.19 -13.64 -7.98
CA LYS A 125 10.24 -12.95 -8.73
C LYS A 125 9.76 -11.57 -9.15
N ILE A 126 10.53 -10.55 -8.79
CA ILE A 126 10.24 -9.16 -9.12
C ILE A 126 11.10 -8.76 -10.32
N ASP A 127 10.69 -9.23 -11.49
CA ASP A 127 11.39 -8.94 -12.74
C ASP A 127 10.88 -7.61 -13.32
N VAL A 128 11.57 -6.53 -12.96
CA VAL A 128 11.29 -5.20 -13.53
C VAL A 128 11.99 -5.09 -14.89
N PRO A 129 11.28 -4.71 -15.98
CA PRO A 129 11.91 -4.46 -17.27
C PRO A 129 13.06 -3.45 -17.17
N ALA A 130 14.13 -3.71 -17.90
CA ALA A 130 15.27 -2.79 -17.92
C ALA A 130 14.85 -1.41 -18.44
N GLY A 131 15.26 -0.35 -17.73
CA GLY A 131 14.92 1.02 -18.06
C GLY A 131 13.53 1.48 -17.61
N THR A 132 12.77 0.67 -16.85
CA THR A 132 11.54 1.14 -16.22
C THR A 132 11.84 2.31 -15.29
N PRO A 133 11.29 3.51 -15.56
CA PRO A 133 11.51 4.68 -14.71
C PRO A 133 10.74 4.53 -13.40
N SER A 134 11.26 5.12 -12.32
CA SER A 134 10.53 5.19 -11.06
C SER A 134 9.34 6.16 -11.17
N SER A 135 8.24 5.84 -10.49
CA SER A 135 7.03 6.68 -10.47
C SER A 135 6.29 6.56 -9.14
N LEU A 136 5.29 7.41 -8.91
CA LEU A 136 4.43 7.30 -7.72
C LEU A 136 3.66 5.97 -7.66
N GLN A 137 3.34 5.36 -8.81
CA GLN A 137 2.66 4.06 -8.87
C GLN A 137 3.65 2.88 -8.91
N GLY A 138 4.93 3.17 -9.13
CA GLY A 138 5.98 2.17 -9.23
C GLY A 138 5.76 1.17 -10.36
N TYR A 139 6.39 0.01 -10.21
CA TYR A 139 6.19 -1.16 -11.05
C TYR A 139 5.71 -2.32 -10.18
N SER A 140 4.51 -2.82 -10.47
CA SER A 140 3.87 -3.88 -9.69
C SER A 140 3.94 -5.23 -10.41
N VAL A 141 4.51 -6.22 -9.73
CA VAL A 141 4.49 -7.63 -10.14
C VAL A 141 3.49 -8.39 -9.28
N ALA A 142 2.65 -9.20 -9.90
CA ALA A 142 1.57 -9.90 -9.25
C ALA A 142 1.62 -11.41 -9.48
N ALA A 143 1.18 -12.17 -8.48
CA ALA A 143 0.94 -13.60 -8.62
C ALA A 143 -0.18 -14.07 -7.70
N TRP A 144 -0.94 -15.05 -8.18
CA TRP A 144 -1.91 -15.77 -7.38
C TRP A 144 -1.18 -16.72 -6.44
N THR A 145 -1.53 -16.68 -5.16
CA THR A 145 -1.10 -17.68 -4.19
C THR A 145 -2.29 -18.55 -3.83
N ALA A 146 -2.30 -19.77 -4.37
CA ALA A 146 -3.30 -20.76 -4.02
C ALA A 146 -3.18 -21.10 -2.53
N MET A 147 -4.27 -20.92 -1.78
CA MET A 147 -4.36 -21.54 -0.45
C MET A 147 -4.60 -23.04 -0.63
N GLY A 148 -3.87 -23.86 0.11
CA GLY A 148 -3.77 -25.31 -0.09
C GLY A 148 -5.07 -26.03 -0.43
N GLY A 149 -4.99 -26.99 -1.34
CA GLY A 149 -6.08 -27.83 -1.81
C GLY A 149 -5.60 -28.75 -2.94
N ARG A 150 -6.27 -29.90 -3.16
CA ARG A 150 -5.99 -30.76 -4.31
C ARG A 150 -6.64 -30.14 -5.56
N GLY A 151 -5.84 -29.59 -6.48
CA GLY A 151 -6.32 -29.08 -7.77
C GLY A 151 -5.38 -28.03 -8.40
N ASN A 152 -5.36 -27.94 -9.73
CA ASN A 152 -4.73 -26.84 -10.47
C ASN A 152 -5.75 -25.71 -10.60
N PHE A 153 -5.66 -24.69 -9.76
CA PHE A 153 -6.45 -23.48 -9.92
C PHE A 153 -5.52 -22.38 -10.44
N GLU A 154 -5.80 -21.87 -11.65
CA GLU A 154 -4.96 -20.80 -12.24
C GLU A 154 -5.08 -19.47 -11.48
N ARG A 155 -6.21 -19.21 -10.82
CA ARG A 155 -6.51 -17.96 -10.09
C ARG A 155 -7.29 -18.26 -8.81
N SER A 156 -6.62 -18.64 -7.73
CA SER A 156 -7.26 -18.94 -6.43
C SER A 156 -6.50 -18.39 -5.23
N GLY A 157 -7.15 -18.42 -4.07
CA GLY A 157 -6.59 -17.93 -2.82
C GLY A 157 -6.58 -16.41 -2.76
N TYR A 158 -5.39 -15.82 -2.70
CA TYR A 158 -5.21 -14.37 -2.68
C TYR A 158 -4.24 -13.92 -3.78
N LEU A 159 -4.40 -12.69 -4.22
CA LEU A 159 -3.48 -12.04 -5.14
C LEU A 159 -2.40 -11.33 -4.32
N LYS A 160 -1.14 -11.78 -4.45
CA LYS A 160 0.02 -11.06 -3.92
C LYS A 160 0.52 -10.09 -5.00
N VAL A 161 0.74 -8.84 -4.64
CA VAL A 161 1.31 -7.82 -5.52
C VAL A 161 2.48 -7.16 -4.81
N VAL A 162 3.63 -7.10 -5.46
CA VAL A 162 4.81 -6.40 -4.94
C VAL A 162 5.13 -5.25 -5.88
N THR A 163 5.19 -4.05 -5.34
CA THR A 163 5.47 -2.81 -6.06
C THR A 163 6.82 -2.25 -5.62
N THR A 164 7.67 -1.97 -6.61
CA THR A 164 8.99 -1.34 -6.46
C THR A 164 9.09 -0.15 -7.41
N GLN A 165 10.28 0.43 -7.64
CA GLN A 165 10.47 1.58 -8.53
C GLN A 165 9.61 2.79 -8.12
N LEU A 166 9.45 3.01 -6.82
CA LEU A 166 8.65 4.12 -6.31
C LEU A 166 9.48 5.41 -6.34
N THR A 167 8.82 6.54 -6.64
CA THR A 167 9.33 7.86 -6.25
C THR A 167 8.91 8.17 -4.81
N PRO A 168 9.63 9.03 -4.06
CA PRO A 168 9.19 9.47 -2.74
C PRO A 168 7.77 10.04 -2.75
N GLY A 169 6.99 9.72 -1.72
CA GLY A 169 5.59 10.15 -1.59
C GLY A 169 5.10 10.09 -0.15
N TYR A 170 3.78 10.12 0.04
CA TYR A 170 3.15 10.11 1.36
C TYR A 170 2.15 8.97 1.52
N TYR A 171 2.06 8.43 2.73
CA TYR A 171 1.01 7.48 3.11
C TYR A 171 -0.37 8.15 3.19
N TRP A 172 -0.41 9.43 3.53
CA TRP A 172 -1.63 10.23 3.63
C TRP A 172 -1.35 11.72 3.38
N LYS A 173 -2.41 12.52 3.24
CA LYS A 173 -2.40 13.98 3.07
C LYS A 173 -2.16 14.70 4.40
N ASN A 174 -1.19 14.19 5.13
CA ASN A 174 -0.70 14.75 6.38
C ASN A 174 0.84 14.80 6.41
N GLY A 175 1.49 14.44 5.30
CA GLY A 175 2.93 14.58 5.11
C GLY A 175 3.77 13.40 5.58
N VAL A 176 3.15 12.36 6.13
CA VAL A 176 3.84 11.15 6.59
C VAL A 176 4.49 10.44 5.39
N PRO A 177 5.84 10.42 5.27
CA PRO A 177 6.51 10.14 4.00
C PRO A 177 7.09 8.73 3.88
N TYR A 178 7.22 8.24 2.65
CA TYR A 178 8.08 7.09 2.31
C TYR A 178 9.13 7.51 1.28
N THR A 179 10.25 6.78 1.26
CA THR A 179 11.35 7.00 0.32
C THR A 179 11.14 6.25 -0.99
N GLY A 180 11.95 6.55 -2.01
CA GLY A 180 11.95 5.77 -3.25
C GLY A 180 12.46 4.33 -3.09
N ASN A 181 13.10 4.01 -1.96
CA ASN A 181 13.58 2.68 -1.62
C ASN A 181 12.49 1.81 -0.95
N ALA A 182 11.28 2.37 -0.77
CA ALA A 182 10.18 1.63 -0.21
C ALA A 182 9.77 0.45 -1.11
N VAL A 183 9.52 -0.69 -0.49
CA VAL A 183 8.92 -1.87 -1.13
C VAL A 183 7.52 -2.02 -0.57
N LEU A 184 6.54 -2.06 -1.46
CA LEU A 184 5.14 -2.26 -1.11
C LEU A 184 4.73 -3.69 -1.46
N THR A 185 4.29 -4.46 -0.47
CA THR A 185 3.66 -5.77 -0.68
C THR A 185 2.19 -5.71 -0.29
N GLU A 186 1.31 -6.07 -1.22
CA GLU A 186 -0.14 -6.10 -1.04
C GLU A 186 -0.69 -7.51 -1.20
N HIS A 187 -1.70 -7.82 -0.41
CA HIS A 187 -2.46 -9.07 -0.48
C HIS A 187 -3.93 -8.73 -0.65
N PHE A 188 -4.50 -9.07 -1.81
CA PHE A 188 -5.91 -8.86 -2.13
C PHE A 188 -6.67 -10.17 -2.05
N ARG A 189 -7.81 -10.16 -1.35
CA ARG A 189 -8.72 -11.31 -1.27
C ARG A 189 -10.17 -10.85 -1.29
N LEU A 190 -11.04 -11.68 -1.86
CA LEU A 190 -12.48 -11.47 -1.79
C LEU A 190 -13.07 -12.17 -0.56
N MET A 191 -14.11 -11.57 0.00
CA MET A 191 -14.90 -12.14 1.08
C MET A 191 -16.38 -11.80 0.85
N GLN A 192 -17.25 -12.79 1.01
CA GLN A 192 -18.68 -12.58 1.06
C GLN A 192 -19.15 -12.65 2.53
N LEU A 193 -19.94 -11.67 2.95
CA LEU A 193 -20.56 -11.65 4.28
C LEU A 193 -21.92 -12.37 4.27
N PRO A 194 -22.46 -12.75 5.45
CA PRO A 194 -23.76 -13.45 5.54
C PRO A 194 -24.95 -12.69 4.94
N ASP A 195 -24.86 -11.36 4.81
CA ASP A 195 -25.85 -10.50 4.17
C ASP A 195 -25.78 -10.53 2.62
N GLY A 196 -24.88 -11.34 2.05
CA GLY A 196 -24.63 -11.46 0.62
C GLY A 196 -23.70 -10.38 0.06
N SER A 197 -23.26 -9.40 0.86
CA SER A 197 -22.37 -8.35 0.39
C SER A 197 -20.96 -8.88 0.12
N GLU A 198 -20.38 -8.45 -1.00
CA GLU A 198 -19.01 -8.79 -1.40
C GLU A 198 -18.04 -7.67 -1.04
N TRP A 199 -16.89 -8.04 -0.49
CA TRP A 199 -15.84 -7.15 -0.05
C TRP A 199 -14.49 -7.58 -0.57
N LEU A 200 -13.70 -6.62 -1.02
CA LEU A 200 -12.27 -6.76 -1.27
C LEU A 200 -11.52 -6.40 0.01
N LEU A 201 -10.81 -7.35 0.58
CA LEU A 201 -9.89 -7.14 1.68
C LEU A 201 -8.49 -6.95 1.13
N LEU A 202 -7.82 -5.89 1.56
CA LEU A 202 -6.46 -5.53 1.20
C LEU A 202 -5.61 -5.48 2.46
N SER A 203 -4.53 -6.26 2.50
CA SER A 203 -3.45 -6.10 3.49
C SER A 203 -2.25 -5.47 2.79
N GLN A 204 -1.81 -4.32 3.29
CA GLN A 204 -0.71 -3.53 2.76
C GLN A 204 0.47 -3.60 3.73
N LEU A 205 1.61 -4.13 3.29
CA LEU A 205 2.86 -4.19 4.05
C LEU A 205 3.88 -3.29 3.35
N VAL A 206 4.42 -2.29 4.04
CA VAL A 206 5.45 -1.41 3.51
C VAL A 206 6.75 -1.60 4.27
N GLU A 207 7.82 -1.79 3.52
CA GLU A 207 9.18 -1.83 4.03
C GLU A 207 9.94 -0.62 3.49
N ASP A 208 10.54 0.16 4.36
CA ASP A 208 11.36 1.31 3.97
C ASP A 208 12.57 1.35 4.90
N PRO A 209 13.74 0.86 4.45
CA PRO A 209 14.90 0.73 5.32
C PRO A 209 15.46 2.08 5.78
N GLU A 210 15.07 3.19 5.15
CA GLU A 210 15.54 4.52 5.52
C GLU A 210 14.62 5.17 6.55
N TYR A 211 13.30 5.04 6.39
CA TYR A 211 12.35 5.71 7.26
C TYR A 211 11.66 4.83 8.30
N LEU A 212 11.61 3.51 8.14
CA LEU A 212 10.90 2.61 9.06
C LEU A 212 11.86 1.71 9.85
N ASN A 213 11.54 1.49 11.13
CA ASN A 213 12.24 0.56 12.03
C ASN A 213 11.84 -0.91 11.78
N GLN A 214 10.63 -1.12 11.27
CA GLN A 214 10.09 -2.43 10.91
C GLN A 214 9.02 -2.23 9.83
N SER A 215 8.59 -3.31 9.20
CA SER A 215 7.53 -3.25 8.20
C SER A 215 6.24 -2.68 8.80
N TYR A 216 5.57 -1.78 8.06
CA TYR A 216 4.30 -1.20 8.45
C TYR A 216 3.14 -1.94 7.76
N LEU A 217 2.26 -2.57 8.54
CA LEU A 217 1.12 -3.32 8.05
C LEU A 217 -0.19 -2.58 8.31
N VAL A 218 -1.01 -2.39 7.28
CA VAL A 218 -2.36 -1.81 7.38
C VAL A 218 -3.35 -2.65 6.58
N ASN A 219 -4.60 -2.70 7.03
CA ASN A 219 -5.68 -3.38 6.33
C ASN A 219 -6.75 -2.38 5.86
N TYR A 220 -7.23 -2.56 4.64
CA TYR A 220 -8.32 -1.80 4.03
C TYR A 220 -9.40 -2.75 3.54
N GLN A 221 -10.64 -2.25 3.46
CA GLN A 221 -11.77 -3.01 2.95
C GLN A 221 -12.58 -2.16 1.98
N PHE A 222 -12.87 -2.70 0.81
CA PHE A 222 -13.70 -2.05 -0.20
C PHE A 222 -14.95 -2.89 -0.45
N LYS A 223 -16.13 -2.29 -0.27
CA LYS A 223 -17.40 -2.93 -0.60
C LYS A 223 -17.63 -2.89 -2.10
N LYS A 224 -18.00 -4.02 -2.71
CA LYS A 224 -18.44 -4.06 -4.10
C LYS A 224 -19.76 -3.29 -4.26
N LEU A 225 -19.82 -2.40 -5.23
CA LEU A 225 -21.03 -1.69 -5.61
C LEU A 225 -21.74 -2.41 -6.76
N PRO A 226 -23.07 -2.21 -6.93
CA PRO A 226 -23.82 -2.85 -8.01
C PRO A 226 -23.33 -2.47 -9.41
N ASP A 227 -22.92 -1.21 -9.57
CA ASP A 227 -22.47 -0.62 -10.82
C ASP A 227 -21.52 0.58 -10.55
N GLY A 228 -21.10 1.25 -11.63
CA GLY A 228 -20.24 2.43 -11.60
C GLY A 228 -20.94 3.76 -11.36
N SER A 229 -22.23 3.79 -10.98
CA SER A 229 -22.99 5.05 -10.81
C SER A 229 -22.42 6.00 -9.75
N LYS A 230 -21.59 5.48 -8.83
CA LYS A 230 -20.91 6.28 -7.79
C LYS A 230 -19.51 6.74 -8.18
N TRP A 231 -19.03 6.38 -9.37
CA TRP A 231 -17.72 6.78 -9.86
C TRP A 231 -17.62 8.31 -9.93
N ASN A 232 -16.63 8.89 -9.25
CA ASN A 232 -16.51 10.34 -9.13
C ASN A 232 -15.04 10.79 -9.24
N PRO A 233 -14.48 10.90 -10.46
CA PRO A 233 -13.11 11.35 -10.68
C PRO A 233 -12.82 12.69 -10.04
N THR A 234 -11.78 12.75 -9.23
CA THR A 234 -11.29 14.00 -8.62
C THR A 234 -9.81 14.18 -8.88
N PRO A 235 -9.32 15.42 -9.07
CA PRO A 235 -7.90 15.66 -9.23
C PRO A 235 -7.13 15.39 -7.93
N CYS A 236 -5.80 15.29 -8.05
CA CYS A 236 -4.94 15.28 -6.87
C CYS A 236 -5.04 16.60 -6.10
N SER A 237 -4.87 16.51 -4.77
CA SER A 237 -4.76 17.65 -3.86
C SER A 237 -3.73 17.34 -2.79
N ALA A 238 -2.88 18.31 -2.45
CA ALA A 238 -1.96 18.18 -1.32
C ALA A 238 -2.69 18.10 0.03
N ARG A 239 -3.97 18.48 0.09
CA ARG A 239 -4.81 18.57 1.30
C ARG A 239 -6.05 17.70 1.22
#